data_AF-A0A923NTD4-F1
#
_entry.id   AF-A0A923NTD4-F1
#
_cell.length_a   1.000
_cell.length_b   1.000
_cell.length_c   1.000
_cell.angle_alpha   90.00
_cell.angle_beta   90.00
_cell.angle_gamma   90.00
#
_symmetry.space_group_name_H-M   'P 1'
#
loop_
_entity.id
_entity.type
_entity.pdbx_description
1 polymer ?
#
loop_
_entity_poly.entity_id
_entity_poly.type
_entity_poly.pdbx_seq_one_letter_code
_entity_poly.pdbx_strand_id
1 'polypeptide(L)'
;MKCCRGCCSTYEDIRKSQNIGCAECYYTFAEEFRESLKKYGVTERYKGSLPKRLKGYNSTLVDKMTLQIKLEEALQAEEYEKAALYRDYLKVLNDGK
;
A
#
# COMPACT_ATOMS: atom_id res chain seq x y z
N MET A 1 -4.18 11.01 -22.96
CA MET A 1 -4.75 11.70 -21.79
C MET A 1 -5.09 10.65 -20.75
N LYS A 2 -4.36 10.58 -19.62
CA LYS A 2 -4.55 9.54 -18.60
C LYS A 2 -5.70 9.99 -17.67
N CYS A 3 -6.70 9.14 -17.49
CA CYS A 3 -7.93 9.45 -16.76
C CYS A 3 -8.24 8.30 -15.80
N CYS A 4 -8.70 8.62 -14.58
CA CYS A 4 -9.05 7.61 -13.61
C CYS A 4 -10.34 6.87 -14.01
N ARG A 5 -10.33 5.54 -13.98
CA ARG A 5 -11.51 4.72 -14.31
C ARG A 5 -12.63 4.81 -13.27
N GLY A 6 -12.28 5.08 -12.00
CA GLY A 6 -13.25 5.18 -10.91
C GLY A 6 -14.02 6.52 -10.83
N CYS A 7 -13.41 7.65 -11.17
CA CYS A 7 -14.04 8.97 -11.02
C CYS A 7 -13.90 9.88 -12.24
N CYS A 8 -13.33 9.38 -13.34
CA CYS A 8 -13.12 10.10 -14.60
C CYS A 8 -12.32 11.42 -14.50
N SER A 9 -11.69 11.70 -13.37
CA SER A 9 -10.83 12.88 -13.21
C SER A 9 -9.48 12.66 -13.88
N THR A 10 -8.94 13.72 -14.50
CA THR A 10 -7.57 13.72 -14.98
C THR A 10 -6.60 14.23 -13.93
N TYR A 11 -5.31 14.03 -14.18
CA TYR A 11 -4.28 14.58 -13.31
C TYR A 11 -4.34 16.12 -13.21
N GLU A 12 -4.70 16.80 -14.30
CA GLU A 12 -4.84 18.27 -14.29
C GLU A 12 -6.01 18.73 -13.42
N ASP A 13 -7.13 18.01 -13.44
CA ASP A 13 -8.29 18.31 -12.58
C ASP A 13 -7.93 18.15 -11.11
N ILE A 14 -7.18 17.09 -10.77
CA ILE A 14 -6.69 16.83 -9.41
C ILE A 14 -5.70 17.93 -9.00
N ARG A 15 -4.80 18.34 -9.89
CA ARG A 15 -3.81 19.39 -9.61
C ARG A 15 -4.46 20.76 -9.40
N LYS A 16 -5.50 21.10 -10.17
CA LYS A 16 -6.25 22.35 -10.05
C LYS A 16 -7.14 22.38 -8.81
N SER A 17 -7.86 21.30 -8.54
CA SER A 17 -8.77 21.20 -7.40
C SER A 17 -8.08 20.90 -6.07
N GLN A 18 -6.82 20.43 -6.13
CA GLN A 18 -6.06 19.84 -5.01
C GLN A 18 -6.79 18.68 -4.30
N ASN A 19 -7.85 18.14 -4.91
CA ASN A 19 -8.68 17.09 -4.35
C ASN A 19 -8.53 15.80 -5.16
N ILE A 20 -8.25 14.70 -4.45
CA ILE A 20 -8.16 13.36 -5.03
C ILE A 20 -9.57 12.77 -5.05
N GLY A 21 -10.08 12.49 -6.25
CA GLY A 21 -11.48 12.10 -6.45
C GLY A 21 -11.85 10.71 -5.91
N CYS A 22 -10.98 9.70 -6.10
CA CYS A 22 -11.21 8.35 -5.56
C CYS A 22 -9.90 7.62 -5.26
N ALA A 23 -9.98 6.46 -4.60
CA ALA A 23 -8.80 5.64 -4.28
C ALA A 23 -8.02 5.21 -5.54
N GLU A 24 -8.71 4.96 -6.65
CA GLU A 24 -8.09 4.52 -7.90
C GLU A 24 -7.24 5.61 -8.57
N CYS A 25 -7.46 6.88 -8.23
CA CYS A 25 -6.60 7.97 -8.67
C CYS A 25 -5.16 7.77 -8.19
N TYR A 26 -4.96 7.28 -6.96
CA TYR A 26 -3.63 7.06 -6.40
C TYR A 26 -2.81 6.05 -7.21
N TYR A 27 -3.47 4.99 -7.69
CA TYR A 27 -2.84 3.98 -8.55
C TYR A 27 -2.65 4.48 -9.97
N THR A 28 -3.67 5.14 -10.55
CA THR A 28 -3.65 5.61 -11.94
C THR A 28 -2.57 6.66 -12.18
N PHE A 29 -2.38 7.57 -11.22
CA PHE A 29 -1.45 8.70 -11.29
C PHE A 29 -0.25 8.54 -10.35
N ALA A 30 0.10 7.31 -9.98
CA ALA A 30 1.16 7.02 -9.01
C ALA A 30 2.52 7.66 -9.37
N GLU A 31 2.89 7.66 -10.65
CA GLU A 31 4.13 8.28 -11.15
C GLU A 31 4.09 9.80 -11.01
N GLU A 32 3.03 10.44 -11.49
CA GLU A 32 2.84 11.90 -11.39
C GLU A 32 2.83 12.40 -9.94
N PHE A 33 2.18 11.62 -9.05
CA PHE A 33 2.20 11.91 -7.62
C PHE A 33 3.60 11.77 -7.04
N ARG A 34 4.36 10.73 -7.41
CA ARG A 34 5.75 10.58 -6.95
C ARG A 34 6.62 11.75 -7.40
N GLU A 35 6.53 12.17 -8.66
CA GLU A 35 7.30 13.31 -9.15
C GLU A 35 6.90 14.62 -8.48
N SER A 36 5.61 14.81 -8.23
CA SER A 36 5.12 16.03 -7.57
C SER A 36 5.50 16.06 -6.10
N LEU A 37 5.39 14.94 -5.38
CA LEU A 37 5.85 14.80 -4.00
C LEU A 37 7.37 15.06 -3.89
N LYS A 38 8.17 14.58 -4.85
CA LYS A 38 9.60 14.91 -4.93
C LYS A 38 9.84 16.42 -5.05
N LYS A 39 9.04 17.14 -5.85
CA LYS A 39 9.13 18.61 -5.95
C LYS A 39 8.82 19.32 -4.63
N TYR A 40 7.94 18.75 -3.81
CA TYR A 40 7.65 19.24 -2.46
C TYR A 40 8.66 18.76 -1.40
N GLY A 41 9.77 18.12 -1.79
CA GLY A 41 10.78 17.61 -0.87
C GLY A 41 10.37 16.33 -0.14
N VAL A 42 9.26 15.70 -0.54
CA VAL A 42 8.80 14.42 0.02
C VAL A 42 9.40 13.29 -0.82
N THR A 43 10.64 12.93 -0.50
CA THR A 43 11.41 11.87 -1.18
C THR A 43 11.41 10.55 -0.43
N GLU A 44 11.18 10.59 0.89
CA GLU A 44 11.19 9.40 1.74
C GLU A 44 9.78 8.83 1.94
N ARG A 45 9.71 7.50 2.11
CA ARG A 45 8.50 6.85 2.66
C ARG A 45 8.18 7.51 4.00
N TYR A 46 6.91 7.79 4.25
CA TYR A 46 6.47 8.34 5.52
C TYR A 46 6.97 7.46 6.69
N LYS A 47 7.92 7.98 7.47
CA LYS A 47 8.47 7.34 8.69
C LYS A 47 7.78 7.84 9.96
N GLY A 48 6.76 8.69 9.84
CA GLY A 48 6.06 9.27 10.98
C GLY A 48 5.19 8.24 11.71
N SER A 49 4.85 8.56 12.96
CA SER A 49 3.94 7.71 13.74
C SER A 49 2.53 7.80 13.15
N LEU A 50 1.97 6.66 12.77
CA LEU A 50 0.60 6.64 12.27
C LEU A 50 -0.37 7.20 13.31
N PRO A 51 -1.35 8.02 12.89
CA PRO A 51 -2.41 8.49 13.77
C PRO A 51 -3.06 7.30 14.50
N LYS A 52 -3.30 7.41 15.81
CA LYS A 52 -3.84 6.31 16.65
C LYS A 52 -5.10 5.67 16.06
N ARG A 53 -5.98 6.47 15.45
CA ARG A 53 -7.19 6.07 14.72
C ARG A 53 -6.95 5.16 13.49
N LEU A 54 -5.75 5.18 12.92
CA LEU A 54 -5.36 4.40 11.74
C LEU A 54 -4.45 3.21 12.08
N LYS A 55 -4.09 3.01 13.36
CA LYS A 55 -3.22 1.90 13.80
C LYS A 55 -3.83 0.53 13.51
N GLY A 56 -5.13 0.35 13.74
CA GLY A 56 -5.81 -0.92 13.47
C GLY A 56 -5.78 -1.29 11.99
N TYR A 57 -6.11 -0.34 11.11
CA TYR A 57 -6.22 -0.57 9.66
C TYR A 57 -4.88 -0.87 8.96
N ASN A 58 -3.77 -0.32 9.46
CA ASN A 58 -2.45 -0.57 8.88
C ASN A 58 -1.75 -1.79 9.45
N SER A 59 -2.00 -2.18 10.71
CA SER A 59 -1.38 -3.39 11.28
C SER A 59 -1.64 -4.59 10.39
N THR A 60 -2.91 -4.87 10.08
CA THR A 60 -3.30 -6.02 9.26
C THR A 60 -2.70 -6.01 7.85
N LEU A 61 -2.57 -4.84 7.20
CA LEU A 61 -2.02 -4.75 5.84
C LEU A 61 -0.48 -4.85 5.82
N VAL A 62 0.20 -4.17 6.75
CA VAL A 62 1.65 -4.23 6.90
C VAL A 62 2.10 -5.61 7.37
N ASP A 63 1.33 -6.24 8.26
CA ASP A 63 1.58 -7.59 8.75
C ASP A 63 1.40 -8.61 7.63
N LYS A 64 0.36 -8.48 6.79
CA LYS A 64 0.18 -9.33 5.60
C LYS A 64 1.34 -9.24 4.62
N MET A 65 1.75 -8.03 4.26
CA MET A 65 2.86 -7.83 3.32
C MET A 65 4.17 -8.39 3.88
N THR A 66 4.41 -8.20 5.18
CA THR A 66 5.60 -8.73 5.87
C THR A 66 5.59 -10.26 5.95
N LEU A 67 4.44 -10.87 6.23
CA LEU A 67 4.27 -12.32 6.26
C LEU A 67 4.45 -12.97 4.88
N GLN A 68 4.02 -12.30 3.81
CA GLN A 68 4.27 -12.77 2.43
C GLN A 68 5.77 -12.81 2.11
N ILE A 69 6.51 -11.76 2.47
CA ILE A 69 7.97 -11.71 2.28
C ILE A 69 8.64 -12.86 3.06
N LYS A 70 8.29 -13.02 4.34
CA LYS A 70 8.83 -14.08 5.20
C LYS A 70 8.52 -15.49 4.69
N LEU A 71 7.36 -15.67 4.06
CA LEU A 71 6.98 -16.94 3.43
C LEU A 71 7.91 -17.25 2.24
N GLU A 72 8.14 -16.29 1.35
CA GLU A 72 9.06 -16.47 0.22
C GLU A 72 10.50 -16.73 0.70
N GLU A 73 10.98 -15.99 1.70
CA GLU A 73 12.30 -16.20 2.29
C GLU A 73 12.44 -17.61 2.88
N ALA A 74 11.43 -18.09 3.62
CA ALA A 74 11.44 -19.44 4.20
C ALA A 74 11.41 -20.54 3.13
N LEU A 75 10.69 -20.32 2.02
CA LEU A 75 10.69 -21.26 0.89
C LEU A 75 12.06 -21.30 0.19
N GLN A 76 12.70 -20.15 -0.01
CA GLN A 76 14.05 -20.06 -0.59
C GLN A 76 15.11 -20.69 0.31
N ALA A 77 14.93 -20.60 1.63
CA ALA A 77 15.84 -21.20 2.61
C ALA A 77 15.53 -22.69 2.92
N GLU A 78 14.57 -23.30 2.21
CA GLU A 78 14.08 -24.66 2.45
C GLU A 78 13.57 -24.91 3.89
N GLU A 79 13.18 -23.85 4.59
CA GLU A 79 12.60 -23.89 5.94
C GLU A 79 11.08 -24.14 5.87
N TYR A 80 10.69 -25.32 5.40
CA TYR A 80 9.28 -25.67 5.14
C TYR A 80 8.37 -25.57 6.35
N GLU A 81 8.89 -25.82 7.56
CA GLU A 81 8.13 -25.68 8.81
C GLU A 81 7.75 -24.21 9.07
N LYS A 82 8.69 -23.28 8.88
CA LYS A 82 8.42 -21.84 9.00
C LYS A 82 7.50 -21.34 7.88
N ALA A 83 7.69 -21.84 6.65
CA ALA A 83 6.80 -21.52 5.54
C ALA A 83 5.35 -21.95 5.84
N ALA A 84 5.14 -23.15 6.40
CA ALA A 84 3.82 -23.61 6.82
C ALA A 84 3.20 -22.69 7.89
N LEU A 85 3.98 -22.29 8.90
CA LEU A 85 3.54 -21.34 9.93
C LEU A 85 3.11 -20.00 9.32
N TYR A 86 3.94 -19.37 8.49
CA TYR A 86 3.63 -18.08 7.87
C TYR A 86 2.39 -18.15 6.96
N ARG A 87 2.22 -19.25 6.22
CA ARG A 87 1.02 -19.50 5.41
C ARG A 87 -0.24 -19.59 6.28
N ASP A 88 -0.17 -20.28 7.40
CA ASP A 88 -1.33 -20.47 8.28
C ASP A 88 -1.68 -19.16 9.01
N TYR A 89 -0.68 -18.37 9.43
CA TYR A 89 -0.90 -17.00 9.93
C TYR A 89 -1.54 -16.08 8.88
N LEU A 90 -1.12 -16.17 7.61
CA LEU A 90 -1.73 -15.42 6.52
C LEU A 90 -3.20 -15.81 6.30
N LYS A 91 -3.55 -17.09 6.43
CA LYS A 91 -4.95 -17.54 6.38
C LYS A 91 -5.78 -16.91 7.50
N VAL A 92 -5.32 -16.96 8.74
CA VAL A 92 -6.03 -16.38 9.90
C VAL A 92 -6.24 -14.88 9.72
N LEU A 93 -5.25 -14.14 9.22
CA LEU A 93 -5.37 -12.71 8.94
C LEU A 93 -6.32 -12.39 7.76
N ASN A 94 -6.63 -13.35 6.90
CA ASN A 94 -7.59 -13.19 5.80
C ASN A 94 -9.02 -13.59 6.20
N ASP A 95 -9.18 -14.56 7.09
CA ASP A 95 -10.48 -15.02 7.60
C ASP A 95 -11.04 -14.13 8.73
N GLY A 96 -10.19 -13.37 9.42
CA GLY A 96 -10.63 -12.33 10.37
C GLY A 96 -11.27 -11.15 9.65
N LYS A 97 -12.60 -11.20 9.49
CA LYS A 97 -13.45 -10.04 9.15
C LYS A 97 -13.25 -8.87 10.10
#